data_AF-A0A9D8XIQ1-F1
#
_entry.id   AF-A0A9D8XIQ1-F1
#
_cell.length_a   1.000
_cell.length_b   1.000
_cell.length_c   1.000
_cell.angle_alpha   90.00
_cell.angle_beta   90.00
_cell.angle_gamma   90.00
#
_symmetry.space_group_name_H-M   'P 1'
#
loop_
_entity.id
_entity.type
_entity.pdbx_description
1 polymer ?
#
loop_
_entity_poly.entity_id
_entity_poly.type
_entity_poly.pdbx_seq_one_letter_code
_entity_poly.pdbx_strand_id
1 'polypeptide(L)'
;MRRLIVSLLALLMMLPLAAMPLHKGSLPARDNWYGSPESMIVAENVLLLQRNNGGWAKNYRKYRQEMTPEERKQIKAIRAQISESTIDNKATYSEMVFLAHQYQANPDKRYIKAFKRGLEFMLSLQYENGGFKQFSRDKGYYTHITYNDNAMVNVLTLFWHILQHDALFEPFVNEAMYARIQDSFDRAIDCIL
;
A
#
# COMPACT_ATOMS: atom_id res chain seq x y z
N MET A 1 2.50 -30.82 -51.09
CA MET A 1 2.09 -30.82 -49.66
C MET A 1 3.00 -29.86 -48.90
N ARG A 2 2.41 -28.76 -48.40
CA ARG A 2 3.08 -27.62 -47.77
C ARG A 2 3.61 -27.98 -46.37
N ARG A 3 4.84 -27.56 -46.03
CA ARG A 3 5.25 -27.32 -44.64
C ARG A 3 5.75 -25.89 -44.53
N LEU A 4 4.86 -25.00 -44.10
CA LEU A 4 5.17 -23.64 -43.67
C LEU A 4 5.77 -23.74 -42.27
N ILE A 5 7.06 -23.40 -42.14
CA ILE A 5 7.70 -23.20 -40.84
C ILE A 5 7.24 -21.85 -40.32
N VAL A 6 6.42 -21.90 -39.27
CA VAL A 6 5.96 -20.75 -38.49
C VAL A 6 7.16 -20.17 -37.75
N SER A 7 7.66 -19.02 -38.19
CA SER A 7 8.58 -18.20 -37.40
C SER A 7 7.78 -17.09 -36.75
N LEU A 8 7.08 -17.44 -35.67
CA LEU A 8 6.46 -16.45 -34.79
C LEU A 8 7.59 -15.89 -33.90
N LEU A 9 8.21 -14.79 -34.34
CA LEU A 9 9.04 -13.97 -33.45
C LEU A 9 8.11 -13.44 -32.36
N ALA A 10 8.08 -14.14 -31.22
CA ALA A 10 7.55 -13.60 -29.99
C ALA A 10 8.51 -12.48 -29.54
N LEU A 11 8.25 -11.26 -30.02
CA LEU A 11 8.80 -10.05 -29.45
C LEU A 11 8.16 -9.91 -28.07
N LEU A 12 8.73 -10.61 -27.09
CA LEU A 12 8.42 -10.42 -25.68
C LEU A 12 8.86 -8.99 -25.38
N MET A 13 7.92 -8.04 -25.42
CA MET A 13 8.14 -6.71 -24.85
C MET A 13 8.45 -6.94 -23.38
N MET A 14 9.74 -6.99 -23.03
CA MET A 14 10.17 -6.77 -21.67
C MET A 14 9.74 -5.34 -21.34
N LEU A 15 8.55 -5.21 -20.77
CA LEU A 15 8.19 -4.00 -20.06
C LEU A 15 9.31 -3.76 -19.05
N PRO A 16 9.99 -2.60 -19.08
CA PRO A 16 11.04 -2.33 -18.13
C PRO A 16 10.44 -2.48 -16.73
N LEU A 17 11.09 -3.29 -15.88
CA LEU A 17 10.71 -3.53 -14.49
C LEU A 17 10.45 -2.21 -13.72
N ALA A 18 11.08 -1.12 -14.20
CA ALA A 18 10.91 0.26 -13.80
C ALA A 18 9.49 0.86 -13.95
N ALA A 19 8.57 0.20 -14.66
CA ALA A 19 7.22 0.73 -14.93
C ALA A 19 6.09 0.05 -14.14
N MET A 20 6.37 -0.97 -13.33
CA MET A 20 5.32 -1.66 -12.57
C MET A 20 4.87 -0.83 -11.35
N PRO A 21 3.58 -0.44 -11.25
CA PRO A 21 3.03 0.22 -10.06
C PRO A 21 3.04 -0.73 -8.86
N LEU A 22 3.27 -0.19 -7.66
CA LEU A 22 3.06 -0.93 -6.39
C LEU A 22 1.65 -1.58 -6.33
N HIS A 23 0.67 -0.99 -7.01
CA HIS A 23 -0.73 -1.40 -7.01
C HIS A 23 -1.11 -2.40 -8.12
N LYS A 24 -0.27 -2.59 -9.14
CA LYS A 24 -0.57 -3.47 -10.31
C LYS A 24 0.46 -4.58 -10.57
N GLY A 25 1.49 -4.70 -9.74
CA GLY A 25 2.43 -5.82 -9.77
C GLY A 25 2.59 -6.45 -8.38
N SER A 26 3.11 -7.67 -8.33
CA SER A 26 3.69 -8.20 -7.09
C SER A 26 4.85 -7.31 -6.67
N LEU A 27 4.98 -7.02 -5.38
CA LEU A 27 6.21 -6.44 -4.86
C LEU A 27 7.40 -7.29 -5.35
N PRO A 28 8.49 -6.66 -5.81
CA PRO A 28 9.64 -7.42 -6.31
C PRO A 28 10.08 -8.44 -5.25
N ALA A 29 10.44 -9.64 -5.70
CA ALA A 29 10.91 -10.71 -4.82
C ALA A 29 12.09 -10.22 -3.96
N ARG A 30 12.22 -10.80 -2.77
CA ARG A 30 13.12 -10.37 -1.68
C ARG A 30 14.61 -10.33 -2.03
N ASP A 31 15.02 -10.79 -3.21
CA ASP A 31 16.43 -10.93 -3.55
C ASP A 31 17.02 -9.58 -4.03
N ASN A 32 17.57 -8.83 -3.08
CA ASN A 32 18.48 -7.68 -3.23
C ASN A 32 17.94 -6.37 -3.83
N TRP A 33 16.64 -6.25 -4.13
CA TRP A 33 16.12 -4.97 -4.62
C TRP A 33 15.93 -3.93 -3.50
N TYR A 34 15.43 -4.34 -2.34
CA TYR A 34 15.32 -3.47 -1.17
C TYR A 34 16.73 -3.10 -0.66
N GLY A 35 17.02 -1.81 -0.57
CA GLY A 35 18.36 -1.27 -0.30
C GLY A 35 19.12 -0.78 -1.54
N SER A 36 18.63 -1.07 -2.74
CA SER A 36 19.17 -0.48 -3.98
C SER A 36 18.90 1.03 -4.08
N PRO A 37 19.69 1.79 -4.88
CA PRO A 37 19.40 3.20 -5.15
C PRO A 37 17.98 3.44 -5.68
N GLU A 38 17.46 2.54 -6.51
CA GLU A 38 16.08 2.63 -7.01
C GLU A 38 15.05 2.49 -5.88
N SER A 39 15.24 1.52 -4.96
CA SER A 39 14.34 1.35 -3.82
C SER A 39 14.33 2.57 -2.89
N MET A 40 15.47 3.27 -2.78
CA MET A 40 15.55 4.52 -2.00
C MET A 40 14.74 5.64 -2.65
N ILE A 41 14.75 5.76 -3.98
CA ILE A 41 13.89 6.70 -4.72
C ILE A 41 12.42 6.37 -4.46
N VAL A 42 12.05 5.09 -4.55
CA VAL A 42 10.69 4.65 -4.26
C VAL A 42 10.29 4.98 -2.81
N ALA A 43 11.18 4.77 -1.84
CA ALA A 43 10.90 5.06 -0.44
C ALA A 43 10.66 6.55 -0.18
N GLU A 44 11.48 7.44 -0.74
CA GLU A 44 11.26 8.89 -0.64
C GLU A 44 9.93 9.31 -1.28
N ASN A 45 9.57 8.68 -2.39
CA ASN A 45 8.31 8.94 -3.07
C ASN A 45 7.09 8.42 -2.27
N VAL A 46 7.16 7.21 -1.71
CA VAL A 46 6.13 6.65 -0.82
C VAL A 46 5.91 7.56 0.39
N LEU A 47 6.98 8.01 1.05
CA LEU A 47 6.88 8.93 2.19
C LEU A 47 6.26 10.28 1.80
N LEU A 48 6.66 10.82 0.65
CA LEU A 48 6.20 12.12 0.17
C LEU A 48 4.70 12.12 -0.19
N LEU A 49 4.20 11.01 -0.75
CA LEU A 49 2.83 10.87 -1.24
C LEU A 49 1.80 10.59 -0.13
N GLN A 50 2.23 10.26 1.10
CA GLN A 50 1.33 9.99 2.21
C GLN A 50 0.52 11.25 2.58
N ARG A 51 -0.81 11.14 2.54
CA ARG A 51 -1.74 12.23 2.88
C ARG A 51 -1.69 12.56 4.37
N ASN A 52 -2.30 13.68 4.77
CA ASN A 52 -2.26 14.15 6.15
C ASN A 52 -2.98 13.22 7.13
N ASN A 53 -4.02 12.52 6.69
CA ASN A 53 -4.71 11.48 7.47
C ASN A 53 -3.97 10.13 7.53
N GLY A 54 -2.83 9.99 6.83
CA GLY A 54 -1.99 8.79 6.89
C GLY A 54 -2.20 7.79 5.75
N GLY A 55 -3.25 7.93 4.94
CA GLY A 55 -3.47 7.05 3.79
C GLY A 55 -2.74 7.48 2.52
N TRP A 56 -2.85 6.64 1.49
CA TRP A 56 -2.35 6.90 0.15
C TRP A 56 -3.48 6.92 -0.88
N ALA A 57 -3.26 7.66 -1.96
CA ALA A 57 -4.17 7.63 -3.11
C ALA A 57 -3.79 6.47 -4.03
N LYS A 58 -4.79 5.90 -4.69
CA LYS A 58 -4.58 4.80 -5.65
C LYS A 58 -3.92 5.26 -6.95
N ASN A 59 -3.32 4.31 -7.66
CA ASN A 59 -2.88 4.43 -9.05
C ASN A 59 -1.79 5.49 -9.31
N TYR A 60 -0.99 5.87 -8.30
CA TYR A 60 0.18 6.71 -8.55
C TYR A 60 1.22 5.96 -9.38
N ARG A 61 1.65 6.55 -10.49
CA ARG A 61 2.49 5.86 -11.51
C ARG A 61 3.98 6.14 -11.40
N LYS A 62 4.38 7.23 -10.75
CA LYS A 62 5.77 7.72 -10.76
C LYS A 62 6.57 7.31 -9.53
N TYR A 63 6.23 6.19 -8.87
CA TYR A 63 6.95 5.76 -7.66
C TYR A 63 8.46 5.56 -7.89
N ARG A 64 8.87 5.09 -9.07
CA ARG A 64 10.26 4.79 -9.42
C ARG A 64 11.00 5.95 -10.11
N GLN A 65 10.34 7.10 -10.30
CA GLN A 65 10.93 8.25 -10.99
C GLN A 65 11.42 9.28 -9.98
N GLU A 66 12.56 9.91 -10.27
CA GLU A 66 12.96 11.09 -9.51
C GLU A 66 11.95 12.22 -9.73
N MET A 67 11.56 12.86 -8.64
CA MET A 67 10.66 14.01 -8.69
C MET A 67 11.46 15.31 -8.66
N THR A 68 11.14 16.20 -9.59
CA THR A 68 11.66 17.56 -9.61
C THR A 68 11.25 18.34 -8.34
N PRO A 69 11.97 19.41 -7.96
CA PRO A 69 11.58 20.24 -6.83
C PRO A 69 10.14 20.78 -6.93
N GLU A 70 9.70 21.12 -8.14
CA GLU A 70 8.35 21.62 -8.39
C GLU A 70 7.29 20.52 -8.24
N GLU A 71 7.52 19.31 -8.76
CA GLU A 71 6.62 18.16 -8.53
C GLU A 71 6.51 17.84 -7.03
N ARG A 72 7.63 17.88 -6.29
CA ARG A 72 7.62 17.67 -4.83
C ARG A 72 6.81 18.74 -4.11
N LYS A 73 6.88 20.00 -4.55
CA LYS A 73 6.09 21.11 -3.99
C LYS A 73 4.60 20.91 -4.26
N GLN A 74 4.23 20.51 -5.48
CA GLN A 74 2.84 20.21 -5.84
C GLN A 74 2.29 19.04 -5.03
N ILE A 75 3.06 17.96 -4.87
CA ILE A 75 2.64 16.81 -4.05
C ILE A 75 2.43 17.23 -2.59
N LYS A 76 3.34 18.03 -2.02
CA LYS A 76 3.18 18.55 -0.65
C LYS A 76 1.89 19.36 -0.51
N ALA A 77 1.56 20.20 -1.48
CA ALA A 77 0.34 21.01 -1.46
C ALA A 77 -0.94 20.16 -1.45
N ILE A 78 -0.94 19.01 -2.13
CA ILE A 78 -2.12 18.13 -2.18
C ILE A 78 -2.21 17.17 -0.98
N ARG A 79 -1.25 17.12 -0.05
CA ARG A 79 -1.33 16.21 1.11
C ARG A 79 -2.54 16.48 2.02
N ALA A 80 -3.08 17.69 1.98
CA ALA A 80 -4.32 18.08 2.66
C ALA A 80 -5.59 17.52 1.99
N GLN A 81 -5.52 17.01 0.76
CA GLN A 81 -6.63 16.35 0.07
C GLN A 81 -6.85 14.94 0.63
N ILE A 82 -7.29 14.88 1.89
CA ILE A 82 -7.44 13.62 2.62
C ILE A 82 -8.51 12.72 2.01
N SER A 83 -9.51 13.27 1.30
CA SER A 83 -10.58 12.53 0.62
C SER A 83 -10.10 11.59 -0.49
N GLU A 84 -8.86 11.74 -0.95
CA GLU A 84 -8.27 10.87 -1.98
C GLU A 84 -7.57 9.64 -1.41
N SER A 85 -7.50 9.52 -0.08
CA SER A 85 -6.90 8.35 0.57
C SER A 85 -7.87 7.17 0.52
N THR A 86 -7.34 5.98 0.23
CA THR A 86 -8.17 4.80 -0.02
C THR A 86 -7.44 3.49 0.27
N ILE A 87 -8.22 2.43 0.43
CA ILE A 87 -7.79 1.02 0.43
C ILE A 87 -8.09 0.29 -0.90
N ASP A 88 -8.71 1.00 -1.85
CA ASP A 88 -9.00 0.50 -3.18
C ASP A 88 -7.74 0.30 -4.03
N ASN A 89 -7.76 -0.67 -4.95
CA ASN A 89 -6.61 -1.04 -5.77
C ASN A 89 -5.32 -1.25 -4.95
N LYS A 90 -5.42 -1.84 -3.76
CA LYS A 90 -4.30 -2.05 -2.81
C LYS A 90 -3.63 -0.77 -2.30
N ALA A 91 -4.23 0.40 -2.50
CA ALA A 91 -3.68 1.64 -1.97
C ALA A 91 -3.58 1.58 -0.45
N THR A 92 -2.60 2.27 0.10
CA THR A 92 -2.21 2.22 1.52
C THR A 92 -1.59 0.87 1.91
N TYR A 93 -2.20 -0.27 1.56
CA TYR A 93 -1.65 -1.60 1.81
C TYR A 93 -0.28 -1.81 1.15
N SER A 94 -0.18 -1.62 -0.17
CA SER A 94 1.07 -1.87 -0.90
C SER A 94 2.21 -0.96 -0.40
N GLU A 95 1.91 0.31 -0.12
CA GLU A 95 2.87 1.26 0.43
C GLU A 95 3.36 0.84 1.82
N MET A 96 2.46 0.39 2.70
CA MET A 96 2.82 -0.09 4.03
C MET A 96 3.72 -1.34 3.97
N VAL A 97 3.35 -2.33 3.16
CA VAL A 97 4.18 -3.54 3.00
C VAL A 97 5.54 -3.20 2.38
N PHE A 98 5.60 -2.28 1.42
CA PHE A 98 6.86 -1.78 0.89
C PHE A 98 7.72 -1.11 1.97
N LEU A 99 7.14 -0.23 2.80
CA LEU A 99 7.88 0.44 3.88
C LEU A 99 8.44 -0.56 4.90
N ALA A 100 7.71 -1.64 5.18
CA ALA A 100 8.17 -2.70 6.06
C ALA A 100 9.41 -3.41 5.51
N HIS A 101 9.37 -3.81 4.25
CA HIS A 101 10.54 -4.41 3.59
C HIS A 101 11.71 -3.44 3.45
N GLN A 102 11.43 -2.17 3.12
CA GLN A 102 12.48 -1.16 3.01
C GLN A 102 13.16 -0.92 4.36
N TYR A 103 12.41 -0.91 5.46
CA TYR A 103 12.97 -0.75 6.79
C TYR A 103 13.90 -1.91 7.19
N GLN A 104 13.54 -3.16 6.82
CA GLN A 104 14.42 -4.31 7.07
C GLN A 104 15.77 -4.19 6.35
N ALA A 105 15.76 -3.70 5.10
CA ALA A 105 16.98 -3.54 4.31
C ALA A 105 17.77 -2.26 4.65
N ASN A 106 17.07 -1.17 4.99
CA ASN A 106 17.64 0.14 5.28
C ASN A 106 16.81 0.84 6.38
N PRO A 107 17.17 0.66 7.66
CA PRO A 107 16.37 1.19 8.77
C PRO A 107 16.30 2.73 8.78
N ASP A 108 15.08 3.25 8.65
CA ASP A 108 14.76 4.68 8.83
C ASP A 108 13.49 4.84 9.67
N LYS A 109 13.56 5.63 10.74
CA LYS A 109 12.42 5.91 11.64
C LYS A 109 11.25 6.59 10.92
N ARG A 110 11.49 7.26 9.78
CA ARG A 110 10.43 7.84 8.94
C ARG A 110 9.50 6.75 8.39
N TYR A 111 10.02 5.56 8.07
CA TYR A 111 9.21 4.43 7.61
C TYR A 111 8.30 3.93 8.73
N ILE A 112 8.82 3.82 9.96
CA ILE A 112 8.00 3.47 11.14
C ILE A 112 6.87 4.47 11.35
N LYS A 113 7.19 5.77 11.31
CA LYS A 113 6.20 6.84 11.48
C LYS A 113 5.13 6.79 10.38
N ALA A 114 5.53 6.58 9.13
CA ALA A 114 4.61 6.51 8.01
C ALA A 114 3.70 5.27 8.09
N PHE A 115 4.25 4.10 8.40
CA PHE A 115 3.48 2.88 8.57
C PHE A 115 2.44 3.01 9.69
N LYS A 116 2.83 3.53 10.86
CA LYS A 116 1.89 3.76 11.98
C LYS A 116 0.74 4.68 11.58
N ARG A 117 1.02 5.74 10.82
CA ARG A 117 -0.04 6.62 10.27
C ARG A 117 -0.93 5.90 9.25
N GLY A 118 -0.38 4.94 8.50
CA GLY A 118 -1.16 4.06 7.62
C GLY A 118 -2.10 3.13 8.40
N LEU A 119 -1.66 2.56 9.53
CA LEU A 119 -2.52 1.78 10.43
C LEU A 119 -3.66 2.63 11.00
N GLU A 120 -3.35 3.83 11.50
CA GLU A 120 -4.37 4.76 11.98
C GLU A 120 -5.39 5.10 10.89
N PHE A 121 -4.92 5.31 9.66
CA PHE A 121 -5.80 5.52 8.52
C PHE A 121 -6.70 4.31 8.26
N MET A 122 -6.16 3.08 8.16
CA MET A 122 -6.97 1.87 7.93
C MET A 122 -8.01 1.66 9.02
N LEU A 123 -7.62 1.80 10.30
CA LEU A 123 -8.53 1.69 11.44
C LEU A 123 -9.63 2.77 11.39
N SER A 124 -9.31 3.98 10.94
CA SER A 124 -10.31 5.07 10.79
C SER A 124 -11.36 4.83 9.70
N LEU A 125 -11.16 3.85 8.82
CA LEU A 125 -12.13 3.48 7.79
C LEU A 125 -13.15 2.46 8.28
N GLN A 126 -12.94 1.87 9.45
CA GLN A 126 -13.82 0.83 9.97
C GLN A 126 -15.06 1.44 10.62
N TYR A 127 -16.22 0.91 10.28
CA TYR A 127 -17.49 1.20 10.94
C TYR A 127 -17.59 0.46 12.27
N GLU A 128 -18.57 0.85 13.10
CA GLU A 128 -18.86 0.17 14.37
C GLU A 128 -19.19 -1.31 14.16
N ASN A 129 -19.94 -1.64 13.11
CA ASN A 129 -20.28 -3.01 12.73
C ASN A 129 -19.13 -3.80 12.08
N GLY A 130 -17.91 -3.26 12.05
CA GLY A 130 -16.71 -3.97 11.60
C GLY A 130 -16.39 -3.88 10.12
N GLY A 131 -17.32 -3.43 9.27
CA GLY A 131 -17.07 -3.26 7.84
C GLY A 131 -16.18 -2.05 7.55
N PHE A 132 -15.47 -2.06 6.41
CA PHE A 132 -14.58 -0.97 6.01
C PHE A 132 -15.11 -0.20 4.80
N LYS A 133 -15.08 1.13 4.88
CA LYS A 133 -15.34 1.99 3.72
C LYS A 133 -14.14 2.03 2.77
N GLN A 134 -14.39 2.31 1.50
CA GLN A 134 -13.37 2.29 0.45
C GLN A 134 -12.39 3.47 0.52
N PHE A 135 -12.93 4.67 0.79
CA PHE A 135 -12.19 5.94 0.82
C PHE A 135 -12.48 6.66 2.13
N SER A 136 -11.60 7.59 2.52
CA SER A 136 -11.91 8.61 3.55
C SER A 136 -12.85 9.71 3.03
N ARG A 137 -13.83 9.34 2.20
CA ARG A 137 -14.94 10.19 1.75
C ARG A 137 -16.16 9.87 2.59
N ASP A 138 -17.03 10.87 2.75
CA ASP A 138 -18.23 10.73 3.59
C ASP A 138 -19.53 10.62 2.78
N LYS A 139 -19.45 10.62 1.45
CA LYS A 139 -20.61 10.55 0.55
C LYS A 139 -20.34 9.69 -0.68
N GLY A 140 -21.40 9.07 -1.20
CA GLY A 140 -21.37 8.22 -2.38
C GLY A 140 -21.09 6.75 -2.07
N TYR A 141 -21.02 5.91 -3.11
CA TYR A 141 -20.88 4.45 -2.97
C TYR A 141 -19.62 4.02 -2.21
N TYR A 142 -18.58 4.87 -2.18
CA TYR A 142 -17.33 4.64 -1.45
C TYR A 142 -17.52 4.49 0.08
N THR A 143 -18.70 4.84 0.59
CA THR A 143 -19.11 4.68 2.00
C THR A 143 -19.71 3.31 2.30
N HIS A 144 -19.96 2.47 1.30
CA HIS A 144 -20.38 1.09 1.55
C HIS A 144 -19.20 0.25 2.03
N ILE A 145 -19.51 -0.80 2.78
CA ILE A 145 -18.57 -1.86 3.14
C ILE A 145 -18.00 -2.42 1.83
N THR A 146 -16.69 -2.32 1.65
CA THR A 146 -16.05 -2.61 0.37
C THR A 146 -15.21 -3.87 0.40
N TYR A 147 -15.73 -4.89 -0.28
CA TYR A 147 -14.99 -6.08 -0.68
C TYR A 147 -14.34 -5.95 -2.06
N ASN A 148 -14.79 -4.99 -2.87
CA ASN A 148 -14.27 -4.72 -4.22
C ASN A 148 -12.74 -4.58 -4.22
N ASP A 149 -12.09 -5.13 -5.25
CA ASP A 149 -10.63 -5.11 -5.43
C ASP A 149 -9.84 -5.60 -4.22
N ASN A 150 -10.43 -6.54 -3.46
CA ASN A 150 -9.87 -7.11 -2.23
C ASN A 150 -9.59 -6.05 -1.15
N ALA A 151 -10.28 -4.92 -1.15
CA ALA A 151 -9.95 -3.81 -0.25
C ALA A 151 -9.94 -4.23 1.23
N MET A 152 -11.06 -4.76 1.74
CA MET A 152 -11.14 -5.28 3.11
C MET A 152 -10.24 -6.51 3.32
N VAL A 153 -10.11 -7.39 2.32
CA VAL A 153 -9.25 -8.59 2.39
C VAL A 153 -7.78 -8.20 2.60
N ASN A 154 -7.27 -7.18 1.91
CA ASN A 154 -5.88 -6.72 2.07
C ASN A 154 -5.65 -6.09 3.46
N VAL A 155 -6.63 -5.35 3.99
CA VAL A 155 -6.57 -4.82 5.36
C VAL A 155 -6.47 -5.97 6.36
N LEU A 156 -7.37 -6.96 6.26
CA LEU A 156 -7.38 -8.11 7.16
C LEU A 156 -6.15 -9.00 7.00
N THR A 157 -5.60 -9.11 5.78
CA THR A 157 -4.35 -9.84 5.56
C THR A 157 -3.20 -9.17 6.31
N LEU A 158 -3.07 -7.84 6.21
CA LEU A 158 -2.05 -7.10 6.95
C LEU A 158 -2.23 -7.26 8.47
N PHE A 159 -3.46 -7.11 8.95
CA PHE A 159 -3.76 -7.24 10.37
C PHE A 159 -3.47 -8.65 10.87
N TRP A 160 -3.84 -9.68 10.10
CA TRP A 160 -3.52 -11.06 10.42
C TRP A 160 -2.01 -11.28 10.55
N HIS A 161 -1.20 -10.82 9.58
CA HIS A 161 0.27 -10.94 9.70
C HIS A 161 0.83 -10.21 10.93
N ILE A 162 0.29 -9.04 11.27
CA ILE A 162 0.65 -8.34 12.50
C ILE A 162 0.33 -9.20 13.72
N LEU A 163 -0.91 -9.69 13.83
CA LEU A 163 -1.39 -10.52 14.95
C LEU A 163 -0.67 -11.87 15.06
N GLN A 164 -0.13 -12.39 13.96
CA GLN A 164 0.75 -13.57 13.96
C GLN A 164 2.20 -13.27 14.37
N HIS A 165 2.50 -12.04 14.78
CA HIS A 165 3.85 -11.58 15.14
C HIS A 165 4.87 -11.84 14.01
N ASP A 166 4.47 -11.59 12.76
CA ASP A 166 5.41 -11.62 11.65
C ASP A 166 6.51 -10.57 11.89
N ALA A 167 7.76 -11.02 11.95
CA ALA A 167 8.95 -10.20 12.21
C ALA A 167 9.09 -9.01 11.24
N LEU A 168 8.45 -9.08 10.07
CA LEU A 168 8.36 -7.96 9.13
C LEU A 168 7.64 -6.74 9.73
N PHE A 169 6.64 -6.96 10.58
CA PHE A 169 5.77 -5.90 11.10
C PHE A 169 6.02 -5.54 12.57
N GLU A 170 6.76 -6.36 13.33
CA GLU A 170 7.08 -6.10 14.74
C GLU A 170 7.63 -4.68 15.02
N PRO A 171 8.55 -4.10 14.21
CA PRO A 171 9.10 -2.76 14.50
C PRO A 171 8.06 -1.63 14.44
N PHE A 172 6.88 -1.90 13.87
CA PHE A 172 5.86 -0.91 13.55
C PHE A 172 4.72 -0.86 14.55
N VAL A 173 4.59 -1.87 15.41
CA VAL A 173 3.40 -2.08 16.25
C VAL A 173 3.84 -2.17 17.70
N ASN A 174 3.09 -1.55 18.61
CA ASN A 174 3.26 -1.71 20.06
C ASN A 174 2.00 -2.38 20.63
N GLU A 175 2.05 -2.79 21.90
CA GLU A 175 0.93 -3.47 22.59
C GLU A 175 -0.43 -2.76 22.41
N ALA A 176 -0.45 -1.44 22.54
CA ALA A 176 -1.68 -0.67 22.37
C ALA A 176 -2.24 -0.76 20.93
N MET A 177 -1.37 -0.76 19.92
CA MET A 177 -1.78 -0.94 18.53
C MET A 177 -2.19 -2.39 18.24
N TYR A 178 -1.51 -3.37 18.83
CA TYR A 178 -1.89 -4.79 18.75
C TYR A 178 -3.33 -5.02 19.21
N ALA A 179 -3.69 -4.52 20.40
CA ALA A 179 -5.04 -4.65 20.94
C ALA A 179 -6.10 -4.02 20.02
N ARG A 180 -5.81 -2.85 19.45
CA ARG A 180 -6.72 -2.17 18.51
C ARG A 180 -6.87 -2.92 17.18
N ILE A 181 -5.80 -3.52 16.69
CA ILE A 181 -5.83 -4.34 15.48
C ILE A 181 -6.61 -5.63 15.73
N GLN A 182 -6.45 -6.26 16.91
CA GLN A 182 -7.22 -7.44 17.28
C GLN A 182 -8.73 -7.15 17.32
N ASP A 183 -9.15 -6.12 18.06
CA ASP A 183 -10.56 -5.69 18.09
C ASP A 183 -11.11 -5.42 16.68
N SER A 184 -10.33 -4.67 15.89
CA SER A 184 -10.71 -4.35 14.52
C SER A 184 -10.86 -5.61 13.66
N PHE A 185 -9.93 -6.55 13.77
CA PHE A 185 -9.95 -7.80 13.03
C PHE A 185 -11.17 -8.65 13.42
N ASP A 186 -11.46 -8.81 14.71
CA ASP A 186 -12.59 -9.62 15.19
C ASP A 186 -13.92 -9.05 14.71
N ARG A 187 -14.15 -7.74 14.87
CA ARG A 187 -15.37 -7.08 14.36
C ARG A 187 -15.50 -7.21 12.85
N ALA A 188 -14.38 -7.18 12.13
CA ALA A 188 -14.39 -7.35 10.69
C ALA A 188 -14.76 -8.77 10.24
N ILE A 189 -14.33 -9.79 10.99
CA ILE A 189 -14.76 -11.18 10.77
C ILE A 189 -16.25 -11.33 11.07
N ASP A 190 -16.74 -10.76 12.18
CA ASP A 190 -18.17 -10.75 12.51
C ASP A 190 -19.01 -10.04 11.43
N CYS A 191 -18.48 -8.99 10.81
CA CYS A 191 -19.14 -8.30 9.70
C CYS A 191 -19.26 -9.17 8.44
N ILE A 192 -18.33 -10.12 8.24
CA ILE A 192 -18.27 -10.97 7.04
C ILE A 192 -19.23 -12.17 7.16
N LEU A 193 -19.41 -12.71 8.36
CA LEU A 193 -20.18 -13.94 8.64
C LEU A 193 -21.67 -13.65 8.88
#